data_AF-C1CG26-F1
#
_entry.id   AF-C1CG26-F1
#
_cell.length_a   1.000
_cell.length_b   1.000
_cell.length_c   1.000
_cell.angle_alpha   90.00
_cell.angle_beta   90.00
_cell.angle_gamma   90.00
#
_symmetry.space_group_name_H-M   'P 1'
#
loop_
_entity.id
_entity.type
_entity.pdbx_description
1 polymer ?
#
loop_
_entity_poly.entity_id
_entity_poly.type
_entity_poly.pdbx_seq_one_letter_code
_entity_poly.pdbx_strand_id
1 'polypeptide(L)' 'MIVSLKTKSRKAKDMAESIQGWLAQFLVNLFKSITFDCGKEFSKWKDISNHHDSESFFANLGCPR' A
#
# COMPACT_ATOMS: atom_id res chain seq x y z
N MET A 1 -3.31 3.00 -14.80
CA MET A 1 -3.80 1.61 -14.61
C MET A 1 -4.53 1.56 -13.28
N ILE A 2 -5.70 0.92 -13.23
CA ILE A 2 -6.46 0.72 -11.99
C ILE A 2 -6.54 -0.79 -11.76
N VAL A 3 -6.23 -1.23 -10.54
CA VAL A 3 -6.28 -2.64 -10.12
C VAL A 3 -7.16 -2.74 -8.89
N SER A 4 -8.03 -3.76 -8.85
CA SER A 4 -8.87 -4.07 -7.71
C SER A 4 -8.36 -5.33 -7.00
N LEU A 5 -8.07 -5.23 -5.71
CA LEU A 5 -7.64 -6.35 -4.88
C LEU A 5 -8.79 -6.83 -4.00
N LYS A 6 -9.03 -8.14 -4.00
CA LYS A 6 -10.01 -8.75 -3.08
C LYS A 6 -9.35 -8.95 -1.72
N THR A 7 -9.94 -8.37 -0.68
CA THR A 7 -9.46 -8.52 0.70
C THR A 7 -10.45 -9.36 1.52
N LYS A 8 -9.94 -10.06 2.55
CA LYS A 8 -10.79 -10.87 3.44
C LYS A 8 -11.70 -10.00 4.30
N SER A 9 -11.21 -8.83 4.72
CA SER A 9 -11.97 -7.80 5.43
C SER A 9 -11.30 -6.43 5.27
N ARG A 10 -11.95 -5.36 5.77
CA ARG A 10 -11.37 -4.01 5.83
C ARG A 10 -10.44 -3.78 7.03
N LYS A 11 -10.08 -4.82 7.78
CA LYS A 11 -9.10 -4.69 8.87
C LYS A 11 -7.72 -4.45 8.27
N ALA A 12 -6.92 -3.61 8.92
CA ALA A 12 -5.61 -3.23 8.41
C ALA A 12 -4.67 -4.42 8.15
N LYS A 13 -4.79 -5.50 8.93
CA LYS A 13 -4.03 -6.73 8.72
C LYS A 13 -4.38 -7.40 7.38
N ASP A 14 -5.67 -7.63 7.13
CA ASP A 14 -6.13 -8.32 5.92
C ASP A 14 -5.86 -7.48 4.65
N MET A 15 -5.93 -6.16 4.79
CA MET A 15 -5.57 -5.22 3.72
C MET A 15 -4.07 -5.28 3.42
N ALA A 16 -3.21 -5.24 4.44
CA ALA A 16 -1.77 -5.34 4.27
C ALA A 16 -1.35 -6.69 3.65
N GLU A 17 -1.91 -7.81 4.12
CA GLU A 17 -1.65 -9.14 3.53
C GLU A 17 -2.01 -9.19 2.05
N SER A 18 -3.14 -8.61 1.67
CA SER A 18 -3.60 -8.59 0.27
C SER A 18 -2.69 -7.73 -0.62
N ILE A 19 -2.25 -6.57 -0.12
CA ILE A 19 -1.34 -5.66 -0.85
C ILE A 19 0.04 -6.28 -0.97
N GLN A 20 0.60 -6.84 0.10
CA GLN A 20 1.90 -7.53 0.07
C GLN A 20 1.87 -8.74 -0.88
N GLY A 21 0.81 -9.55 -0.84
CA GLY A 21 0.67 -10.67 -1.77
C GLY A 21 0.57 -10.24 -3.24
N TRP A 22 0.00 -9.07 -3.50
CA TRP A 22 0.00 -8.47 -4.84
C TRP A 22 1.37 -7.92 -5.24
N LEU A 23 2.02 -7.17 -4.35
CA LEU A 23 3.35 -6.59 -4.58
C LEU A 23 4.44 -7.67 -4.74
N ALA A 24 4.31 -8.81 -4.07
CA ALA A 24 5.22 -9.95 -4.19
C ALA A 24 5.26 -10.58 -5.59
N GLN A 25 4.29 -10.27 -6.47
CA GLN A 25 4.32 -10.69 -7.87
C GLN A 25 5.30 -9.88 -8.72
N PHE A 26 5.83 -8.78 -8.17
CA PHE A 26 6.75 -7.89 -8.84
C PHE A 26 8.16 -8.01 -8.28
N LEU A 27 9.15 -7.62 -9.08
CA LEU A 27 10.54 -7.54 -8.62
C LEU A 27 10.67 -6.50 -7.51
N VAL A 28 11.50 -6.82 -6.52
CA VAL A 28 11.95 -5.86 -5.50
C VAL A 28 12.59 -4.67 -6.24
N ASN A 29 12.29 -3.44 -5.80
CA ASN A 29 12.70 -2.18 -6.42
C ASN A 29 12.00 -1.79 -7.75
N LEU A 30 10.94 -2.49 -8.15
CA LEU A 30 10.13 -2.05 -9.31
C LEU A 30 9.43 -0.72 -9.04
N PHE A 31 8.98 -0.52 -7.80
CA PHE A 31 8.29 0.69 -7.38
C PHE A 31 9.26 1.56 -6.57
N LYS A 32 9.42 2.82 -6.97
CA LYS A 32 10.21 3.80 -6.20
C LYS A 32 9.48 4.26 -4.94
N SER A 33 8.15 4.36 -5.05
CA SER A 33 7.33 4.83 -3.94
C SER A 33 5.90 4.29 -4.03
N ILE A 34 5.26 4.15 -2.87
CA ILE A 34 3.85 3.80 -2.75
C ILE A 34 3.14 4.89 -1.93
N THR A 35 2.04 5.41 -2.46
CA THR A 35 1.21 6.41 -1.77
C THR A 35 -0.05 5.75 -1.25
N PHE A 36 -0.30 5.89 0.05
CA PHE A 36 -1.52 5.41 0.70
C PHE A 36 -2.45 6.57 1.04
N ASP A 37 -3.75 6.30 1.01
CA ASP A 37 -4.77 7.20 1.56
C ASP A 37 -4.74 7.18 3.10
N CYS A 38 -5.27 8.21 3.74
CA CYS A 38 -5.31 8.36 5.20
C CYS A 38 -6.35 7.45 5.91
N GLY A 39 -6.93 6.48 5.20
CA GLY A 39 -7.84 5.46 5.75
C GLY A 39 -7.19 4.59 6.84
N LYS A 40 -7.97 4.24 7.87
CA LYS A 40 -7.50 3.42 9.01
C LYS A 40 -7.11 2.00 8.56
N GLU A 41 -7.69 1.52 7.48
CA GLU A 41 -7.33 0.27 6.79
C GLU A 41 -5.87 0.24 6.32
N PHE A 42 -5.24 1.40 6.10
CA PHE A 42 -3.84 1.50 5.66
C PHE A 42 -2.88 1.82 6.81
N SER A 43 -3.32 1.74 8.07
CA SER A 43 -2.46 2.00 9.24
C SER A 43 -1.18 1.13 9.32
N LYS A 44 -1.13 0.02 8.57
CA LYS A 44 0.03 -0.87 8.42
C LYS A 44 0.95 -0.57 7.22
N TRP A 45 0.80 0.59 6.59
CA TRP A 45 1.59 1.03 5.42
C TRP A 45 3.11 0.86 5.59
N LYS A 46 3.68 1.12 6.78
CA LYS A 46 5.12 0.95 7.06
C LYS A 46 5.60 -0.50 6.87
N ASP A 47 4.78 -1.46 7.28
CA ASP A 47 5.11 -2.88 7.13
C ASP A 47 5.16 -3.27 5.64
N ILE A 48 4.34 -2.61 4.81
CA ILE A 48 4.28 -2.82 3.36
C ILE A 48 5.47 -2.16 2.67
N SER A 49 5.82 -0.92 3.07
CA SER A 49 6.90 -0.15 2.44
C SER A 49 8.28 -0.76 2.65
N ASN A 50 8.58 -1.16 3.89
CA ASN A 50 9.88 -1.69 4.26
C ASN A 50 10.18 -3.04 3.60
N HIS A 51 9.16 -3.83 3.25
CA HIS A 51 9.36 -5.12 2.60
C HIS A 51 9.76 -5.00 1.12
N HIS A 52 9.42 -3.88 0.48
CA HIS A 52 9.67 -3.66 -0.95
C HIS A 52 10.69 -2.55 -1.22
N ASP A 53 11.42 -2.11 -0.20
CA ASP A 53 12.44 -1.03 -0.25
C ASP A 53 11.92 0.23 -0.98
N SER A 54 10.63 0.52 -0.79
CA SER A 54 9.93 1.61 -1.46
C SER A 54 9.72 2.77 -0.50
N GLU A 55 9.99 4.01 -0.94
CA GLU A 55 9.65 5.19 -0.15
C GLU A 55 8.13 5.29 0.02
N SER A 56 7.67 5.59 1.23
CA SER A 56 6.23 5.75 1.50
C SER A 56 5.86 7.16 1.84
N PHE A 57 4.91 7.68 1.07
CA PHE A 57 4.34 9.00 1.25
C PHE A 57 2.85 8.86 1.58
N PHE A 58 2.37 9.71 2.46
CA PHE A 58 0.93 9.86 2.65
C PHE A 58 0.39 10.89 1.67
N ALA A 59 -0.79 10.60 1.11
CA ALA A 59 -1.56 11.65 0.47
C ALA A 59 -1.91 12.71 1.52
N ASN A 60 -1.39 13.94 1.36
CA ASN A 60 -1.83 15.06 2.18
C ASN A 60 -3.34 15.24 1.98
N LEU A 61 -4.10 15.19 3.07
CA LEU A 61 -5.52 15.54 3.08
C LEU A 61 -5.66 17.00 2.63
N GLY A 62 -5.98 17.22 1.35
CA GLY A 62 -6.46 18.51 0.86
C GLY A 62 -5.60 19.28 -0.15
N CYS A 63 -4.58 18.70 -0.80
CA CYS A 63 -3.92 19.39 -1.92
C CYS A 63 -4.35 18.82 -3.28
N PRO A 64 -5.26 19.49 -4.02
CA PRO A 64 -5.46 19.20 -5.43
C PRO A 64 -4.22 19.63 -6.22
N ARG A 65 -3.83 18.84 -7.21
CA ARG A 65 -3.13 19.36 -8.40
C ARG A 65 -4.01 19.13 -9.61
#